data_AF-A0A419FV23-F1
#
_entry.id   AF-A0A419FV23-F1
#
_cell.length_a   1.000
_cell.length_b   1.000
_cell.length_c   1.000
_cell.angle_alpha   90.00
_cell.angle_beta   90.00
_cell.angle_gamma   90.00
#
_symmetry.space_group_name_H-M   'P 1'
#
loop_
_entity.id
_entity.type
_entity.pdbx_description
1 polymer ?
#
loop_
_entity_poly.entity_id
_entity_poly.type
_entity_poly.pdbx_seq_one_letter_code
_entity_poly.pdbx_strand_id
1 'polypeptide(L)'
;MEKAKQTITLKEANVVLKKIGESCTMLERIENDTGVINPLYLVKTNKGNEYILKLTNKRYIYYKTLNEATVLDFVKKHTKIPVPGVFLFDCIGKEIGYEYILMEKMQGDNLSKIYKKITKKKKEVYLDELANYVSQLRKFSFKKIGSFQKNMRIGPHADISQGPFKTYAEYMAAVLDARIPLIQKNHRFKKYVSGMKKYRDRYITTYREPVKILLTHADLDLKNILVHNGHISAILDWEWSIAGPEDEEFYSLYWIAGKDKPYFNARLKKYGVTYPEGFKKRFTIFKVAFIAIALDKYKEWFVGKQKKAEKFIKEQERTITRILKKHNCS
;
A
#
# COMPACT_ATOMS: atom_id res chain seq x y z
N MET A 1 13.66 16.46 17.01
CA MET A 1 12.26 16.90 17.08
C MET A 1 11.38 15.66 17.07
N GLU A 2 10.82 15.29 18.22
CA GLU A 2 9.66 14.40 18.26
C GLU A 2 8.58 14.98 17.35
N LYS A 3 8.17 14.26 16.31
CA LYS A 3 6.97 14.64 15.56
C LYS A 3 5.82 14.48 16.55
N ALA A 4 5.15 15.59 16.90
CA ALA A 4 3.94 15.55 17.71
C ALA A 4 3.02 14.43 17.19
N LYS A 5 2.58 13.53 18.08
CA LYS A 5 1.65 12.48 17.71
C LYS A 5 0.42 13.17 17.14
N GLN A 6 0.08 12.86 15.88
CA GLN A 6 -1.16 13.33 15.29
C GLN A 6 -2.32 12.76 16.12
N THR A 7 -3.00 13.64 16.85
CA THR A 7 -4.13 13.29 17.70
C THR A 7 -5.30 14.21 17.45
N ILE A 8 -6.50 13.70 17.72
CA ILE A 8 -7.75 14.47 17.73
C ILE A 8 -8.46 14.28 19.06
N THR A 9 -9.31 15.23 19.39
CA THR A 9 -10.16 15.30 20.57
C THR A 9 -11.56 14.77 20.25
N LEU A 10 -12.32 14.48 21.31
CA LEU A 10 -13.75 14.14 21.18
C LEU A 10 -14.57 15.27 20.53
N LYS A 11 -14.16 16.53 20.70
CA LYS A 11 -14.79 17.68 20.03
C LYS A 11 -14.60 17.62 18.52
N GLU A 12 -13.39 17.32 18.05
CA GLU A 12 -13.10 17.17 16.62
C GLU A 12 -13.78 15.95 16.02
N ALA A 13 -13.81 14.81 16.73
CA ALA A 13 -14.58 13.65 16.30
C ALA A 13 -16.08 13.96 16.16
N ASN A 14 -16.64 14.79 17.04
CA ASN A 14 -18.02 15.26 16.93
C ASN A 14 -18.28 16.14 15.70
N VAL A 15 -17.30 16.92 15.21
CA VAL A 15 -17.45 17.68 13.96
C VAL A 15 -17.70 16.73 12.79
N VAL A 16 -16.97 15.61 12.75
CA VAL A 16 -17.12 14.58 11.72
C VAL A 16 -18.48 13.87 11.81
N LEU A 17 -18.86 13.38 13.00
CA LEU A 17 -20.07 12.57 13.18
C LEU A 17 -21.37 13.34 13.01
N LYS A 18 -21.39 14.65 13.29
CA LYS A 18 -22.59 15.49 13.07
C LYS A 18 -23.10 15.43 11.63
N LYS A 19 -22.20 15.20 10.67
CA LYS A 19 -22.55 15.08 9.24
C LYS A 19 -23.37 13.85 8.89
N ILE A 20 -23.31 12.81 9.72
CA ILE A 20 -24.15 11.61 9.60
C ILE A 20 -25.27 11.60 10.64
N GLY A 21 -25.50 12.74 11.33
CA GLY A 21 -26.55 12.87 12.35
C GLY A 21 -26.26 12.09 13.63
N GLU A 22 -24.98 11.97 14.02
CA GLU A 22 -24.54 11.27 15.23
C GLU A 22 -23.58 12.12 16.07
N SER A 23 -23.39 11.76 17.35
CA SER A 23 -22.42 12.39 18.25
C SER A 23 -21.52 11.36 18.90
N CYS A 24 -20.26 11.74 19.14
CA CYS A 24 -19.21 10.90 19.71
C CYS A 24 -19.41 10.79 21.22
N THR A 25 -19.59 9.57 21.72
CA THR A 25 -19.64 9.25 23.16
C THR A 25 -18.33 8.64 23.66
N MET A 26 -17.57 7.98 22.77
CA MET A 26 -16.26 7.42 23.09
C MET A 26 -15.32 7.57 21.90
N LEU A 27 -14.07 7.95 22.18
CA LEU A 27 -13.00 8.06 21.20
C LEU A 27 -11.75 7.37 21.75
N GLU A 28 -11.38 6.24 21.18
CA GLU A 28 -10.23 5.43 21.62
C GLU A 28 -9.23 5.30 20.49
N ARG A 29 -7.96 5.63 20.75
CA ARG A 29 -6.89 5.46 19.76
C ARG A 29 -6.45 4.00 19.74
N ILE A 30 -6.39 3.40 18.55
CA ILE A 30 -5.96 2.00 18.42
C ILE A 30 -4.42 1.95 18.49
N GLU A 31 -3.88 1.70 19.69
CA GLU A 31 -2.46 1.88 20.01
C GLU A 31 -1.49 0.88 19.37
N ASN A 32 -2.00 -0.23 18.83
CA ASN A 32 -1.17 -1.30 18.26
C ASN A 32 -0.65 -1.02 16.84
N ASP A 33 -0.99 0.13 16.26
CA ASP A 33 -0.51 0.47 14.93
C ASP A 33 0.85 1.16 15.02
N THR A 34 1.92 0.38 14.80
CA THR A 34 3.29 0.93 14.73
C THR A 34 3.52 1.79 13.48
N GLY A 35 2.50 2.00 12.64
CA GLY A 35 2.48 2.99 11.59
C GLY A 35 2.35 4.40 12.16
N VAL A 36 3.47 5.11 12.29
CA VAL A 36 3.53 6.55 12.63
C VAL A 36 2.82 7.45 11.58
N ILE A 37 2.17 6.85 10.58
CA ILE A 37 1.74 7.52 9.37
C ILE A 37 0.23 7.80 9.37
N ASN A 38 -0.66 6.96 9.90
CA ASN A 38 -2.10 7.21 9.84
C ASN A 38 -2.79 6.78 11.14
N PRO A 39 -3.00 7.68 12.12
CA PRO A 39 -3.70 7.33 13.36
C PRO A 39 -5.09 6.75 13.10
N LEU A 40 -5.42 5.67 13.81
CA LEU A 40 -6.73 5.02 13.80
C LEU A 40 -7.44 5.23 15.13
N TYR A 41 -8.72 5.58 15.07
CA TYR A 41 -9.57 5.76 16.23
C TYR A 41 -10.81 4.88 16.13
N LEU A 42 -11.12 4.14 17.19
CA LEU A 42 -12.43 3.56 17.43
C LEU A 42 -13.35 4.67 17.97
N VAL A 43 -14.49 4.85 17.32
CA VAL A 43 -15.50 5.84 17.68
C VAL A 43 -16.78 5.11 18.05
N LYS A 44 -17.33 5.40 19.23
CA LYS A 44 -18.71 5.01 19.60
C LYS A 44 -19.61 6.22 19.60
N THR A 45 -20.86 6.04 19.20
CA THR A 45 -21.82 7.13 19.09
C THR A 45 -22.97 7.03 20.07
N ASN A 46 -23.72 8.12 20.20
CA ASN A 46 -24.95 8.18 20.99
C ASN A 46 -26.05 7.22 20.50
N LYS A 47 -25.95 6.70 19.28
CA LYS A 47 -26.86 5.67 18.74
C LYS A 47 -26.38 4.24 18.97
N GLY A 48 -25.25 4.05 19.66
CA GLY A 48 -24.65 2.74 19.88
C GLY A 48 -23.86 2.19 18.69
N ASN A 49 -23.66 2.99 17.63
CA ASN A 49 -22.88 2.58 16.47
C ASN A 49 -21.38 2.68 16.74
N GLU A 50 -20.60 1.82 16.09
CA GLU A 50 -19.14 1.81 16.14
C GLU A 50 -18.52 2.08 14.76
N TYR A 51 -17.54 2.97 14.70
CA TYR A 51 -16.83 3.34 13.48
C TYR A 51 -15.31 3.33 13.68
N ILE A 52 -14.59 3.24 12.56
CA ILE A 52 -13.18 3.58 12.49
C ILE A 52 -13.04 4.96 11.86
N LEU A 53 -12.39 5.87 12.59
CA LEU A 53 -11.94 7.16 12.08
C LEU A 53 -10.44 7.08 11.81
N LYS A 54 -10.07 6.96 10.53
CA LYS A 54 -8.69 6.95 10.06
C LYS A 54 -8.28 8.37 9.71
N LEU A 55 -7.19 8.85 10.28
CA LEU A 55 -6.57 10.12 9.90
C LEU A 55 -5.41 9.87 8.94
N THR A 56 -5.26 10.72 7.94
CA THR A 56 -4.11 10.68 7.03
C THR A 56 -3.08 11.71 7.47
N ASN A 57 -1.80 11.35 7.43
CA ASN A 57 -0.72 12.30 7.71
C ASN A 57 -0.62 13.38 6.62
N LYS A 58 -0.36 14.61 7.08
CA LYS A 58 -0.13 15.84 6.28
C LYS A 58 1.00 15.77 5.24
N ARG A 59 1.65 14.62 5.02
CA ARG A 59 2.74 14.47 4.07
C ARG A 59 2.29 14.10 2.65
N TYR A 60 1.18 13.37 2.54
CA TYR A 60 0.62 12.94 1.25
C TYR A 60 -0.78 13.50 1.09
N ILE A 61 -0.88 14.83 1.23
CA ILE A 61 -2.15 15.52 1.23
C ILE A 61 -2.88 15.24 -0.09
N TYR A 62 -4.20 15.11 0.00
CA TYR A 62 -5.18 14.91 -1.05
C TYR A 62 -5.16 13.53 -1.69
N TYR A 63 -3.99 13.05 -2.11
CA TYR A 63 -3.91 11.88 -2.98
C TYR A 63 -4.28 10.57 -2.28
N LYS A 64 -3.83 10.33 -1.05
CA LYS A 64 -4.05 9.03 -0.39
C LYS A 64 -5.49 8.82 0.08
N THR A 65 -6.07 9.82 0.74
CA THR A 65 -7.44 9.74 1.27
C THR A 65 -8.47 9.63 0.16
N LEU A 66 -8.35 10.45 -0.88
CA LEU A 66 -9.24 10.39 -2.04
C LEU A 66 -9.13 9.04 -2.77
N ASN A 67 -7.90 8.55 -2.95
CA ASN A 67 -7.63 7.26 -3.59
C ASN A 67 -8.26 6.11 -2.80
N GLU A 68 -7.98 6.02 -1.50
CA GLU A 68 -8.51 4.97 -0.63
C GLU A 68 -10.05 4.96 -0.62
N ALA A 69 -10.67 6.12 -0.38
CA ALA A 69 -12.13 6.21 -0.33
C ALA A 69 -12.78 5.82 -1.67
N THR A 70 -12.19 6.24 -2.80
CA THR A 70 -12.68 5.89 -4.14
C THR A 70 -12.58 4.39 -4.40
N VAL A 71 -11.43 3.78 -4.07
CA VAL A 71 -11.19 2.36 -4.34
C VAL A 71 -12.02 1.48 -3.43
N LEU A 72 -12.17 1.82 -2.14
CA LEU A 72 -13.02 1.08 -1.21
C LEU A 72 -14.47 1.02 -1.70
N ASP A 73 -15.04 2.16 -2.11
CA ASP A 73 -16.40 2.21 -2.67
C ASP A 73 -16.53 1.35 -3.93
N PHE A 74 -15.56 1.45 -4.85
CA PHE A 74 -15.56 0.67 -6.08
C PHE A 74 -15.45 -0.84 -5.82
N VAL A 75 -14.51 -1.26 -4.97
CA VAL A 75 -14.28 -2.67 -4.64
C VAL A 75 -15.49 -3.28 -3.94
N LYS A 76 -16.10 -2.54 -2.99
CA LYS A 76 -17.31 -2.97 -2.27
C LYS A 76 -18.49 -3.21 -3.22
N LYS A 77 -18.64 -2.38 -4.27
CA LYS A 77 -19.74 -2.46 -5.23
C LYS A 77 -19.55 -3.54 -6.31
N HIS A 78 -18.32 -3.82 -6.71
CA HIS A 78 -18.05 -4.63 -7.91
C HIS A 78 -17.35 -5.97 -7.63
N THR A 79 -17.07 -6.29 -6.37
CA THR A 79 -16.40 -7.54 -5.98
C THR A 79 -17.05 -8.17 -4.76
N LYS A 80 -16.61 -9.38 -4.41
CA LYS A 80 -16.94 -10.06 -3.15
C LYS A 80 -15.86 -9.87 -2.10
N ILE A 81 -14.92 -8.96 -2.31
CA ILE A 81 -13.82 -8.71 -1.39
C ILE A 81 -14.40 -7.98 -0.18
N PRO A 82 -14.24 -8.50 1.04
CA PRO A 82 -14.71 -7.81 2.22
C PRO A 82 -13.81 -6.59 2.47
N VAL A 83 -14.37 -5.40 2.37
CA VAL A 83 -13.69 -4.12 2.60
C VAL A 83 -14.57 -3.20 3.45
N PRO A 84 -13.98 -2.27 4.23
CA PRO A 84 -14.75 -1.29 4.98
C PRO A 84 -15.68 -0.46 4.09
N GLY A 85 -16.94 -0.30 4.49
CA GLY A 85 -17.81 0.74 3.94
C GLY A 85 -17.32 2.14 4.31
N VAL A 86 -17.24 3.05 3.35
CA VAL A 86 -16.91 4.45 3.60
C VAL A 86 -18.20 5.23 3.87
N PHE A 87 -18.31 5.87 5.03
CA PHE A 87 -19.45 6.72 5.38
C PHE A 87 -19.22 8.16 4.92
N LEU A 88 -18.04 8.71 5.21
CA LEU A 88 -17.61 10.01 4.68
C LEU A 88 -16.09 10.16 4.75
N PHE A 89 -15.55 11.13 4.01
CA PHE A 89 -14.13 11.46 4.05
C PHE A 89 -13.89 12.94 3.74
N ASP A 90 -12.77 13.46 4.23
CA ASP A 90 -12.23 14.78 3.90
C ASP A 90 -10.80 14.59 3.38
N CYS A 91 -10.53 15.04 2.16
CA CYS A 91 -9.23 14.93 1.50
C CYS A 91 -8.48 16.27 1.42
N ILE A 92 -8.95 17.31 2.13
CA ILE A 92 -8.27 18.62 2.22
C ILE A 92 -8.01 19.06 3.67
N GLY A 93 -8.59 18.38 4.66
CA GLY A 93 -8.44 18.71 6.07
C GLY A 93 -9.20 19.96 6.50
N LYS A 94 -10.29 20.26 5.77
CA LYS A 94 -11.36 21.23 6.04
C LYS A 94 -11.62 21.47 7.52
N GLU A 95 -11.98 20.37 8.16
CA GLU A 95 -12.86 20.42 9.33
C GLU A 95 -12.15 20.27 10.65
N ILE A 96 -11.13 19.41 10.67
CA ILE A 96 -10.39 19.04 11.87
C ILE A 96 -8.89 19.22 11.68
N GLY A 97 -8.48 19.93 10.62
CA GLY A 97 -7.07 20.17 10.29
C GLY A 97 -6.31 18.95 9.79
N TYR A 98 -7.00 17.83 9.56
CA TYR A 98 -6.48 16.58 9.04
C TYR A 98 -7.44 15.99 8.03
N GLU A 99 -6.88 15.34 7.02
CA GLU A 99 -7.65 14.43 6.18
C GLU A 99 -8.09 13.21 6.98
N TYR A 100 -9.26 12.71 6.65
CA TYR A 100 -9.81 11.56 7.34
C TYR A 100 -10.74 10.74 6.45
N ILE A 101 -10.94 9.49 6.86
CA ILE A 101 -12.02 8.62 6.39
C ILE A 101 -12.75 8.09 7.63
N LEU A 102 -14.06 8.31 7.69
CA LEU A 102 -14.95 7.60 8.61
C LEU A 102 -15.49 6.36 7.89
N MET A 103 -15.18 5.20 8.42
CA MET A 103 -15.49 3.91 7.79
C MET A 103 -16.01 2.87 8.78
N GLU A 104 -16.59 1.82 8.22
CA GLU A 104 -17.07 0.64 8.92
C GLU A 104 -15.97 -0.02 9.77
N LYS A 105 -16.30 -0.37 11.01
CA LYS A 105 -15.44 -1.17 11.86
C LYS A 105 -15.57 -2.65 11.47
N MET A 106 -14.54 -3.16 10.81
CA MET A 106 -14.47 -4.57 10.44
C MET A 106 -14.17 -5.46 11.64
N GLN A 107 -14.83 -6.62 11.72
CA GLN A 107 -14.58 -7.62 12.75
C GLN A 107 -13.40 -8.53 12.39
N GLY A 108 -12.67 -9.00 13.40
CA GLY A 108 -11.67 -10.06 13.23
C GLY A 108 -10.29 -9.74 13.79
N ASP A 109 -9.47 -10.78 13.84
CA ASP A 109 -8.08 -10.71 14.27
C ASP A 109 -7.16 -10.36 13.10
N ASN A 110 -6.14 -9.56 13.38
CA ASN A 110 -5.11 -9.26 12.39
C ASN A 110 -4.32 -10.53 12.04
N LEU A 111 -4.35 -10.91 10.76
CA LEU A 111 -3.79 -12.18 10.31
C LEU A 111 -2.29 -12.28 10.61
N SER A 112 -1.52 -11.18 10.48
CA SER A 112 -0.09 -11.19 10.79
C SER A 112 0.24 -11.59 12.23
N LYS A 113 -0.63 -11.28 13.20
CA LYS A 113 -0.43 -11.58 14.63
C LYS A 113 -0.64 -13.07 14.94
N ILE A 114 -1.55 -13.72 14.22
CA ILE A 114 -1.93 -15.11 14.48
C ILE A 114 -1.35 -16.11 13.46
N TYR A 115 -0.83 -15.63 12.33
CA TYR A 115 -0.45 -16.47 11.18
C TYR A 115 0.50 -17.62 11.53
N LYS A 116 1.44 -17.39 12.46
CA LYS A 116 2.41 -18.43 12.88
C LYS A 116 1.80 -19.49 13.79
N LYS A 117 0.68 -19.19 14.46
CA LYS A 117 0.04 -20.03 15.47
C LYS A 117 -1.11 -20.88 14.91
N ILE A 118 -1.71 -20.46 13.81
CA ILE A 118 -2.82 -21.18 13.17
C ILE A 118 -2.35 -22.44 12.41
N THR A 119 -3.24 -23.42 12.30
CA THR A 119 -2.97 -24.69 11.62
C THR A 119 -2.76 -24.50 10.12
N LYS A 120 -2.08 -25.47 9.49
CA LYS A 120 -1.88 -25.50 8.04
C LYS A 120 -3.22 -25.40 7.29
N LYS A 121 -4.22 -26.18 7.69
CA LYS A 121 -5.57 -26.17 7.08
C LYS A 121 -6.22 -24.78 7.12
N LYS A 122 -6.11 -24.03 8.22
CA LYS A 122 -6.63 -22.65 8.30
C LYS A 122 -5.89 -21.70 7.36
N LYS A 123 -4.55 -21.79 7.29
CA LYS A 123 -3.78 -21.00 6.33
C LYS A 123 -4.19 -21.30 4.89
N GLU A 124 -4.42 -22.56 4.57
CA GLU A 124 -4.81 -23.00 3.24
C GLU A 124 -6.14 -22.38 2.81
N VAL A 125 -7.11 -22.25 3.73
CA VAL A 125 -8.38 -21.52 3.51
C VAL A 125 -8.10 -20.05 3.22
N TYR A 126 -7.38 -19.35 4.09
CA TYR A 126 -7.10 -17.92 3.89
C TYR A 126 -6.33 -17.62 2.59
N LEU A 127 -5.38 -18.49 2.23
CA LEU A 127 -4.59 -18.32 1.01
C LEU A 127 -5.42 -18.64 -0.25
N ASP A 128 -6.37 -19.57 -0.20
CA ASP A 128 -7.31 -19.83 -1.30
C ASP A 128 -8.29 -18.65 -1.49
N GLU A 129 -8.87 -18.13 -0.40
CA GLU A 129 -9.71 -16.93 -0.41
C GLU A 129 -8.97 -15.71 -0.96
N LEU A 130 -7.75 -15.46 -0.47
CA LEU A 130 -6.93 -14.37 -0.95
C LEU A 130 -6.62 -14.48 -2.46
N ALA A 131 -6.33 -15.69 -2.93
CA ALA A 131 -6.09 -15.93 -4.36
C ALA A 131 -7.35 -15.67 -5.20
N ASN A 132 -8.52 -16.07 -4.70
CA ASN A 132 -9.80 -15.74 -5.32
C ASN A 132 -10.02 -14.22 -5.38
N TYR A 133 -9.75 -13.49 -4.29
CA TYR A 133 -9.88 -12.02 -4.26
C TYR A 133 -8.93 -11.32 -5.23
N VAL A 134 -7.67 -11.74 -5.31
CA VAL A 134 -6.72 -11.22 -6.31
C VAL A 134 -7.25 -11.43 -7.73
N SER A 135 -7.86 -12.59 -8.03
CA SER A 135 -8.45 -12.84 -9.35
C SER A 135 -9.61 -11.90 -9.69
N GLN A 136 -10.38 -11.46 -8.68
CA GLN A 136 -11.48 -10.51 -8.86
C GLN A 136 -10.96 -9.11 -9.20
N LEU A 137 -9.90 -8.63 -8.54
CA LEU A 137 -9.27 -7.34 -8.86
C LEU A 137 -8.75 -7.28 -10.29
N ARG A 138 -8.18 -8.39 -10.77
CA ARG A 138 -7.62 -8.49 -12.12
C ARG A 138 -8.66 -8.40 -13.25
N LYS A 139 -9.96 -8.39 -12.94
CA LYS A 139 -11.04 -8.16 -13.92
C LYS A 139 -11.14 -6.69 -14.35
N PHE A 140 -10.55 -5.76 -13.59
CA PHE A 140 -10.61 -4.33 -13.87
C PHE A 140 -9.31 -3.87 -14.53
N SER A 141 -9.40 -3.47 -15.81
CA SER A 141 -8.26 -3.00 -16.59
C SER A 141 -8.33 -1.52 -16.93
N PHE A 142 -7.18 -0.88 -17.04
CA PHE A 142 -7.05 0.55 -17.34
C PHE A 142 -6.07 0.80 -18.48
N LYS A 143 -6.04 2.04 -18.98
CA LYS A 143 -5.15 2.46 -20.08
C LYS A 143 -3.91 3.22 -19.61
N LYS A 144 -3.86 3.62 -18.34
CA LYS A 144 -2.78 4.43 -17.76
C LYS A 144 -2.49 4.00 -16.33
N ILE A 145 -1.25 4.20 -15.91
CA ILE A 145 -0.76 3.92 -14.56
C ILE A 145 -0.89 5.16 -13.69
N GLY A 146 -1.48 5.01 -12.49
CA GLY A 146 -1.64 6.10 -11.55
C GLY A 146 -2.69 5.80 -10.47
N SER A 147 -2.79 6.68 -9.48
CA SER A 147 -3.78 6.54 -8.40
C SER A 147 -5.16 6.97 -8.87
N PHE A 148 -6.19 6.52 -8.17
CA PHE A 148 -7.58 6.79 -8.50
C PHE A 148 -8.06 8.12 -7.93
N GLN A 149 -8.82 8.83 -8.74
CA GLN A 149 -9.59 10.00 -8.37
C GLN A 149 -11.08 9.66 -8.51
N LYS A 150 -11.97 10.60 -8.15
CA LYS A 150 -13.42 10.40 -8.23
C LYS A 150 -13.85 9.70 -9.53
N ASN A 151 -14.79 8.77 -9.41
CA ASN A 151 -15.30 7.95 -10.53
C ASN A 151 -14.23 7.06 -11.18
N MET A 152 -13.27 6.55 -10.40
CA MET A 152 -12.17 5.68 -10.87
C MET A 152 -11.33 6.30 -12.00
N ARG A 153 -11.30 7.63 -12.11
CA ARG A 153 -10.44 8.31 -13.09
C ARG A 153 -8.98 8.18 -12.65
N ILE A 154 -8.09 7.79 -13.57
CA ILE A 154 -6.66 7.66 -13.27
C ILE A 154 -6.03 9.06 -13.22
N GLY A 155 -5.42 9.39 -12.09
CA GLY A 155 -4.69 10.62 -11.82
C GLY A 155 -3.21 10.37 -11.50
N PRO A 156 -2.54 11.37 -10.91
CA PRO A 156 -1.15 11.23 -10.48
C PRO A 156 -0.95 10.12 -9.45
N HIS A 157 0.22 9.50 -9.45
CA HIS A 157 0.64 8.51 -8.46
C HIS A 157 0.82 9.16 -7.08
N ALA A 158 0.14 8.63 -6.05
CA ALA A 158 0.07 9.25 -4.71
C ALA A 158 1.42 9.52 -4.03
N ASP A 159 2.44 8.68 -4.27
CA ASP A 159 3.77 8.84 -3.65
C ASP A 159 4.66 9.93 -4.29
N ILE A 160 4.45 10.22 -5.58
CA ILE A 160 5.34 11.11 -6.35
C ILE A 160 4.60 12.30 -6.97
N SER A 161 3.27 12.35 -6.86
CA SER A 161 2.39 13.38 -7.39
C SER A 161 2.61 13.66 -8.88
N GLN A 162 2.95 12.62 -9.65
CA GLN A 162 3.24 12.67 -11.09
C GLN A 162 2.44 11.61 -11.84
N GLY A 163 2.29 11.80 -13.16
CA GLY A 163 1.47 10.95 -14.02
C GLY A 163 0.08 11.56 -14.28
N PRO A 164 -0.88 10.79 -14.79
CA PRO A 164 -0.81 9.34 -15.02
C PRO A 164 0.13 8.96 -16.19
N PHE A 165 0.76 7.79 -16.10
CA PHE A 165 1.75 7.31 -17.07
C PHE A 165 1.13 6.37 -18.10
N LYS A 166 1.62 6.37 -19.33
CA LYS A 166 1.14 5.45 -20.38
C LYS A 166 1.90 4.12 -20.37
N THR A 167 3.16 4.13 -19.94
CA THR A 167 4.03 2.96 -20.02
C THR A 167 4.69 2.62 -18.70
N TYR A 168 5.09 1.35 -18.54
CA TYR A 168 5.88 0.89 -17.40
C TYR A 168 7.21 1.65 -17.27
N ALA A 169 7.85 1.96 -18.40
CA ALA A 169 9.12 2.68 -18.46
C ALA A 169 8.98 4.10 -17.89
N GLU A 170 7.96 4.85 -18.32
CA GLU A 170 7.65 6.20 -17.81
C GLU A 170 7.40 6.16 -16.30
N TYR A 171 6.58 5.22 -15.84
CA TYR A 171 6.24 5.08 -14.43
C TYR A 171 7.49 4.80 -13.57
N MET A 172 8.27 3.77 -13.92
CA MET A 172 9.45 3.37 -13.14
C MET A 172 10.58 4.41 -13.19
N ALA A 173 10.75 5.09 -14.33
CA ALA A 173 11.69 6.20 -14.43
C ALA A 173 11.28 7.36 -13.51
N ALA A 174 10.01 7.76 -13.53
CA ALA A 174 9.49 8.85 -12.69
C ALA A 174 9.63 8.55 -11.19
N VAL A 175 9.36 7.31 -10.76
CA VAL A 175 9.58 6.87 -9.37
C VAL A 175 11.05 7.01 -8.98
N LEU A 176 11.98 6.54 -9.82
CA LEU A 176 13.40 6.62 -9.53
C LEU A 176 13.92 8.07 -9.53
N ASP A 177 13.48 8.87 -10.50
CA ASP A 177 13.86 10.29 -10.64
C ASP A 177 13.39 11.12 -9.45
N ALA A 178 12.20 10.85 -8.93
CA ALA A 178 11.68 11.50 -7.73
C ALA A 178 12.48 11.16 -6.46
N ARG A 179 13.30 10.11 -6.46
CA ARG A 179 14.11 9.68 -5.29
C ARG A 179 15.57 10.06 -5.39
N ILE A 180 16.13 10.13 -6.61
CA ILE A 180 17.55 10.45 -6.86
C ILE A 180 18.03 11.70 -6.09
N PRO A 181 17.36 12.87 -6.15
CA PRO A 181 17.81 14.06 -5.44
C PRO A 181 17.85 13.90 -3.92
N LEU A 182 16.93 13.10 -3.35
CA LEU A 182 16.86 12.82 -1.91
C LEU A 182 18.00 11.89 -1.48
N ILE A 183 18.28 10.87 -2.27
CA ILE A 183 19.39 9.93 -2.04
C ILE A 183 20.74 10.64 -2.18
N GLN A 184 20.88 11.54 -3.16
CA GLN A 184 22.11 12.32 -3.40
C GLN A 184 22.51 13.16 -2.18
N LYS A 185 21.53 13.70 -1.45
CA LYS A 185 21.75 14.48 -0.21
C LYS A 185 22.18 13.61 0.97
N ASN A 186 22.00 12.29 0.90
CA ASN A 186 22.36 11.37 1.98
C ASN A 186 23.79 10.83 1.81
N HIS A 187 24.71 11.22 2.70
CA HIS A 187 26.12 10.82 2.64
C HIS A 187 26.36 9.31 2.55
N ARG A 188 25.51 8.48 3.16
CA ARG A 188 25.65 7.01 3.11
C ARG A 188 25.29 6.46 1.73
N PHE A 189 24.30 7.05 1.07
CA PHE A 189 23.67 6.47 -0.12
C PHE A 189 24.02 7.18 -1.43
N LYS A 190 24.59 8.39 -1.38
CA LYS A 190 24.99 9.15 -2.58
C LYS A 190 25.88 8.36 -3.54
N LYS A 191 26.68 7.41 -3.03
CA LYS A 191 27.53 6.52 -3.82
C LYS A 191 26.76 5.65 -4.83
N TYR A 192 25.47 5.38 -4.61
CA TYR A 192 24.66 4.58 -5.54
C TYR A 192 24.01 5.40 -6.67
N VAL A 193 23.99 6.74 -6.56
CA VAL A 193 23.21 7.59 -7.47
C VAL A 193 23.71 7.51 -8.91
N SER A 194 25.03 7.57 -9.12
CA SER A 194 25.62 7.45 -10.47
C SER A 194 25.20 6.14 -11.12
N GLY A 195 25.25 5.03 -10.37
CA GLY A 195 24.86 3.74 -10.89
C GLY A 195 23.36 3.58 -11.12
N MET A 196 22.53 4.13 -10.24
CA MET A 196 21.08 4.17 -10.45
C MET A 196 20.70 4.96 -11.72
N LYS A 197 21.37 6.09 -12.00
CA LYS A 197 21.18 6.85 -13.24
C LYS A 197 21.59 6.03 -14.47
N LYS A 198 22.79 5.42 -14.45
CA LYS A 198 23.23 4.52 -15.53
C LYS A 198 22.23 3.37 -15.77
N TYR A 199 21.70 2.78 -14.69
CA TYR A 199 20.73 1.69 -14.80
C TYR A 199 19.40 2.18 -15.38
N ARG A 200 18.90 3.34 -14.92
CA ARG A 200 17.72 4.01 -15.46
C ARG A 200 17.82 4.16 -16.97
N ASP A 201 18.90 4.79 -17.44
CA ASP A 201 19.06 5.18 -18.83
C ASP A 201 19.26 3.97 -19.76
N ARG A 202 19.85 2.88 -19.25
CA ARG A 202 20.10 1.67 -20.06
C ARG A 202 18.98 0.65 -20.04
N TYR A 203 18.24 0.52 -18.93
CA TYR A 203 17.32 -0.60 -18.72
C TYR A 203 15.88 -0.19 -18.43
N ILE A 204 15.64 1.03 -17.93
CA ILE A 204 14.28 1.50 -17.62
C ILE A 204 13.72 2.30 -18.79
N THR A 205 14.40 3.36 -19.22
CA THR A 205 13.93 4.26 -20.29
C THR A 205 13.91 3.58 -21.67
N THR A 206 14.61 2.46 -21.82
CA THR A 206 14.66 1.62 -23.03
C THR A 206 13.68 0.44 -22.97
N TYR A 207 12.94 0.24 -21.88
CA TYR A 207 11.96 -0.83 -21.78
C TYR A 207 10.76 -0.55 -22.71
N ARG A 208 10.35 -1.54 -23.51
CA ARG A 208 9.30 -1.39 -24.55
C ARG A 208 8.21 -2.45 -24.50
N GLU A 209 8.43 -3.56 -23.77
CA GLU A 209 7.44 -4.63 -23.71
C GLU A 209 6.13 -4.12 -23.08
N PRO A 210 4.97 -4.48 -23.65
CA PRO A 210 3.68 -4.07 -23.11
C PRO A 210 3.44 -4.69 -21.73
N VAL A 211 2.63 -4.01 -20.92
CA VAL A 211 2.17 -4.52 -19.63
C VAL A 211 0.68 -4.26 -19.48
N LYS A 212 -0.07 -5.23 -18.97
CA LYS A 212 -1.47 -4.97 -18.61
C LYS A 212 -1.52 -4.07 -17.40
N ILE A 213 -2.44 -3.12 -17.40
CA ILE A 213 -2.66 -2.21 -16.27
C ILE A 213 -3.97 -2.61 -15.61
N LEU A 214 -3.91 -3.00 -14.35
CA LEU A 214 -5.02 -3.59 -13.60
C LEU A 214 -5.29 -2.83 -12.32
N LEU A 215 -6.45 -3.06 -11.69
CA LEU A 215 -6.66 -2.63 -10.31
C LEU A 215 -5.77 -3.46 -9.38
N THR A 216 -4.92 -2.78 -8.62
CA THR A 216 -3.96 -3.39 -7.69
C THR A 216 -4.08 -2.72 -6.32
N HIS A 217 -4.03 -3.51 -5.25
CA HIS A 217 -3.98 -3.04 -3.87
C HIS A 217 -2.61 -2.41 -3.53
N ALA A 218 -1.52 -2.93 -4.13
CA ALA A 218 -0.15 -2.45 -3.99
C ALA A 218 0.51 -2.54 -2.58
N ASP A 219 -0.25 -2.63 -1.49
CA ASP A 219 0.24 -3.01 -0.15
C ASP A 219 -0.45 -4.26 0.43
N LEU A 220 -0.67 -5.29 -0.39
CA LEU A 220 -1.29 -6.52 0.07
C LEU A 220 -0.29 -7.28 0.96
N ASP A 221 -0.50 -7.25 2.28
CA ASP A 221 0.34 -7.90 3.31
C ASP A 221 -0.57 -8.52 4.39
N LEU A 222 -0.07 -9.51 5.14
CA LEU A 222 -0.81 -10.15 6.24
C LEU A 222 -1.25 -9.16 7.33
N LYS A 223 -0.55 -8.04 7.50
CA LYS A 223 -0.92 -6.97 8.44
C LYS A 223 -2.22 -6.24 8.01
N ASN A 224 -2.56 -6.31 6.73
CA ASN A 224 -3.72 -5.64 6.12
C ASN A 224 -4.91 -6.58 5.93
N ILE A 225 -4.87 -7.78 6.55
CA ILE A 225 -5.94 -8.78 6.45
C ILE A 225 -6.48 -9.06 7.86
N LEU A 226 -7.81 -8.97 8.00
CA LEU A 226 -8.52 -9.47 9.18
C LEU A 226 -9.16 -10.82 8.88
N VAL A 227 -9.23 -11.68 9.90
CA VAL A 227 -9.94 -12.95 9.84
C VAL A 227 -10.92 -13.07 10.99
N HIS A 228 -12.11 -13.60 10.70
CA HIS A 228 -13.15 -13.85 11.69
C HIS A 228 -13.91 -15.14 11.31
N ASN A 229 -14.27 -15.94 12.31
CA ASN A 229 -14.99 -17.21 12.13
C ASN A 229 -14.39 -18.16 11.07
N GLY A 230 -13.05 -18.19 10.96
CA GLY A 230 -12.37 -19.09 10.03
C GLY A 230 -12.26 -18.58 8.59
N HIS A 231 -12.69 -17.35 8.31
CA HIS A 231 -12.66 -16.73 6.98
C HIS A 231 -11.97 -15.36 7.00
N ILE A 232 -11.49 -14.89 5.85
CA ILE A 232 -11.10 -13.49 5.68
C ILE A 232 -12.34 -12.61 5.85
N SER A 233 -12.27 -11.68 6.80
CA SER A 233 -13.36 -10.76 7.13
C SER A 233 -13.09 -9.33 6.67
N ALA A 234 -11.84 -8.98 6.35
CA ALA A 234 -11.51 -7.71 5.70
C ALA A 234 -10.14 -7.72 5.00
N ILE A 235 -10.05 -7.00 3.88
CA ILE A 235 -8.80 -6.47 3.34
C ILE A 235 -8.80 -4.96 3.56
N LEU A 236 -7.77 -4.45 4.24
CA LEU A 236 -7.65 -3.08 4.73
C LEU A 236 -6.51 -2.32 4.04
N ASP A 237 -6.45 -1.01 4.26
CA ASP A 237 -5.35 -0.13 3.86
C ASP A 237 -5.12 -0.03 2.34
N TRP A 238 -6.18 0.41 1.65
CA TRP A 238 -6.21 0.57 0.18
C TRP A 238 -5.59 1.88 -0.31
N GLU A 239 -4.92 2.64 0.56
CA GLU A 239 -4.39 3.97 0.26
C GLU A 239 -3.31 4.00 -0.83
N TRP A 240 -2.59 2.90 -1.01
CA TRP A 240 -1.58 2.73 -2.05
C TRP A 240 -2.11 2.09 -3.33
N SER A 241 -3.42 1.80 -3.38
CA SER A 241 -4.03 1.20 -4.56
C SER A 241 -3.76 2.03 -5.80
N ILE A 242 -3.56 1.35 -6.91
CA ILE A 242 -3.16 1.98 -8.16
C ILE A 242 -3.77 1.21 -9.33
N ALA A 243 -4.03 1.91 -10.44
CA ALA A 243 -4.07 1.25 -11.74
C ALA A 243 -2.63 0.86 -12.07
N GLY A 244 -2.21 -0.31 -11.60
CA GLY A 244 -0.81 -0.73 -11.59
C GLY A 244 -0.48 -1.69 -12.73
N PRO A 245 0.82 -1.84 -13.07
CA PRO A 245 1.27 -2.97 -13.87
C PRO A 245 0.76 -4.29 -13.28
N GLU A 246 0.41 -5.27 -14.10
CA GLU A 246 -0.12 -6.56 -13.64
C GLU A 246 0.82 -7.38 -12.75
N ASP A 247 2.06 -6.92 -12.59
CA ASP A 247 3.08 -7.45 -11.69
C ASP A 247 2.93 -6.95 -10.24
N GLU A 248 2.20 -5.84 -10.01
CA GLU A 248 2.22 -5.08 -8.74
C GLU A 248 1.88 -5.98 -7.54
N GLU A 249 0.77 -6.73 -7.60
CA GLU A 249 0.43 -7.70 -6.57
C GLU A 249 1.52 -8.73 -6.39
N PHE A 250 2.14 -9.23 -7.45
CA PHE A 250 3.21 -10.22 -7.30
C PHE A 250 4.42 -9.68 -6.55
N TYR A 251 4.64 -8.35 -6.55
CA TYR A 251 5.67 -7.72 -5.74
C TYR A 251 5.29 -7.72 -4.27
N SER A 252 4.05 -7.41 -3.90
CA SER A 252 3.57 -7.46 -2.50
C SER A 252 3.45 -8.91 -2.00
N LEU A 253 2.93 -9.80 -2.85
CA LEU A 253 2.83 -11.24 -2.62
C LEU A 253 4.19 -11.92 -2.54
N TYR A 254 5.27 -11.30 -3.06
CA TYR A 254 6.62 -11.80 -2.85
C TYR A 254 6.96 -11.91 -1.35
N TRP A 255 6.37 -11.03 -0.53
CA TRP A 255 6.60 -10.90 0.91
C TRP A 255 5.55 -11.65 1.75
N ILE A 256 4.37 -11.95 1.19
CA ILE A 256 3.34 -12.76 1.85
C ILE A 256 3.76 -14.23 1.95
N ALA A 257 3.22 -14.92 2.97
CA ALA A 257 3.22 -16.37 3.15
C ALA A 257 4.58 -17.01 3.48
N GLY A 258 5.73 -16.36 3.22
CA GLY A 258 7.05 -16.90 3.56
C GLY A 258 7.23 -18.33 3.02
N LYS A 259 7.29 -19.33 3.92
CA LYS A 259 7.38 -20.75 3.53
C LYS A 259 6.12 -21.29 2.82
N ASP A 260 4.98 -20.64 2.98
CA ASP A 260 3.69 -21.05 2.42
C ASP A 260 3.48 -20.50 0.97
N LYS A 261 4.47 -19.76 0.44
CA LYS A 261 4.44 -19.17 -0.91
C LYS A 261 4.19 -20.17 -2.06
N PRO A 262 4.80 -21.38 -2.08
CA PRO A 262 4.51 -22.35 -3.14
C PRO A 262 3.03 -22.75 -3.19
N TYR A 263 2.40 -22.95 -2.02
CA TYR A 263 0.98 -23.25 -1.94
C TYR A 263 0.14 -22.09 -2.48
N PHE A 264 0.43 -20.87 -2.03
CA PHE A 264 -0.31 -19.69 -2.47
C PHE A 264 -0.20 -19.46 -3.99
N ASN A 265 0.99 -19.63 -4.58
CA ASN A 265 1.18 -19.58 -6.03
C ASN A 265 0.34 -20.64 -6.76
N ALA A 266 0.20 -21.85 -6.20
CA ALA A 266 -0.66 -22.87 -6.77
C ALA A 266 -2.16 -22.53 -6.67
N ARG A 267 -2.58 -21.70 -5.71
CA ARG A 267 -3.95 -21.16 -5.62
C ARG A 267 -4.19 -20.03 -6.60
N LEU A 268 -3.26 -19.08 -6.72
CA LEU A 268 -3.31 -18.06 -7.77
C LEU A 268 -3.48 -18.70 -9.15
N LYS A 269 -2.68 -19.72 -9.46
CA LYS A 269 -2.79 -20.46 -10.74
C LYS A 269 -4.17 -21.10 -10.95
N LYS A 270 -4.76 -21.68 -9.90
CA LYS A 270 -6.12 -22.27 -9.94
C LYS A 270 -7.18 -21.22 -10.33
N TYR A 271 -6.99 -19.97 -9.91
CA TYR A 271 -7.86 -18.84 -10.26
C TYR A 271 -7.41 -18.09 -11.54
N GLY A 272 -6.55 -18.69 -12.37
CA GLY A 272 -6.08 -18.08 -13.61
C GLY A 272 -5.09 -16.92 -13.42
N VAL A 273 -4.52 -16.77 -12.22
CA VAL A 273 -3.54 -15.74 -11.90
C VAL A 273 -2.14 -16.34 -11.94
N THR A 274 -1.37 -16.01 -12.97
CA THR A 274 0.00 -16.48 -13.17
C THR A 274 0.96 -15.32 -13.34
N TYR A 275 2.26 -15.57 -13.13
CA TYR A 275 3.27 -14.58 -13.45
C TYR A 275 3.16 -14.20 -14.94
N PRO A 276 3.08 -12.90 -15.26
CA PRO A 276 2.99 -12.45 -16.64
C PRO A 276 4.33 -12.64 -17.36
N GLU A 277 4.26 -12.67 -18.69
CA GLU A 277 5.47 -12.65 -19.51
C GLU A 277 6.29 -11.38 -19.23
N GLY A 278 7.62 -11.51 -19.21
CA GLY A 278 8.53 -10.40 -18.87
C GLY A 278 8.64 -10.07 -17.37
N PHE A 279 7.89 -10.76 -16.49
CA PHE A 279 7.89 -10.50 -15.03
C PHE A 279 9.29 -10.42 -14.42
N LYS A 280 10.21 -11.34 -14.77
CA LYS A 280 11.57 -11.35 -14.18
C LYS A 280 12.35 -10.07 -14.48
N LYS A 281 12.21 -9.53 -15.69
CA LYS A 281 12.88 -8.30 -16.13
C LYS A 281 12.26 -7.09 -15.44
N ARG A 282 10.93 -6.98 -15.45
CA ARG A 282 10.19 -5.93 -14.73
C ARG A 282 10.44 -5.98 -13.23
N PHE A 283 10.47 -7.15 -12.60
CA PHE A 283 10.79 -7.29 -11.19
C PHE A 283 12.20 -6.78 -10.84
N THR A 284 13.16 -6.91 -11.75
CA THR A 284 14.51 -6.34 -11.54
C THR A 284 14.48 -4.81 -11.63
N ILE A 285 13.73 -4.24 -12.59
CA ILE A 285 13.49 -2.79 -12.69
C ILE A 285 12.78 -2.26 -11.44
N PHE A 286 11.65 -2.89 -11.07
CA PHE A 286 10.91 -2.59 -9.85
C PHE A 286 11.82 -2.63 -8.62
N LYS A 287 12.69 -3.64 -8.48
CA LYS A 287 13.62 -3.72 -7.35
C LYS A 287 14.53 -2.50 -7.24
N VAL A 288 15.04 -1.97 -8.36
CA VAL A 288 15.88 -0.76 -8.33
C VAL A 288 15.06 0.45 -7.87
N ALA A 289 13.85 0.63 -8.41
CA ALA A 289 12.94 1.70 -8.01
C ALA A 289 12.53 1.59 -6.52
N PHE A 290 12.14 0.39 -6.07
CA PHE A 290 11.80 0.10 -4.68
C PHE A 290 12.98 0.34 -3.74
N ILE A 291 14.20 -0.07 -4.10
CA ILE A 291 15.38 0.23 -3.29
C ILE A 291 15.60 1.74 -3.19
N ALA A 292 15.40 2.51 -4.27
CA ALA A 292 15.50 3.96 -4.20
C ALA A 292 14.47 4.56 -3.21
N ILE A 293 13.23 4.06 -3.20
CA ILE A 293 12.23 4.42 -2.18
C ILE A 293 12.73 4.03 -0.79
N ALA A 294 13.27 2.82 -0.60
CA ALA A 294 13.76 2.35 0.69
C ALA A 294 14.94 3.20 1.21
N LEU A 295 15.90 3.57 0.36
CA LEU A 295 17.04 4.43 0.72
C LEU A 295 16.57 5.82 1.21
N ASP A 296 15.47 6.33 0.65
CA ASP A 296 14.84 7.57 1.10
C ASP A 296 14.02 7.37 2.40
N LYS A 297 13.16 6.34 2.44
CA LYS A 297 12.06 6.24 3.42
C LYS A 297 12.28 5.31 4.60
N TYR A 298 13.32 4.45 4.61
CA TYR A 298 13.39 3.35 5.60
C TYR A 298 13.27 3.81 7.07
N LYS A 299 13.81 4.98 7.44
CA LYS A 299 13.68 5.50 8.81
C LYS A 299 12.22 5.72 9.23
N GLU A 300 11.37 6.05 8.26
CA GLU A 300 9.95 6.32 8.45
C GLU A 300 9.14 5.02 8.59
N TRP A 301 9.58 3.95 7.92
CA TRP A 301 8.94 2.63 8.01
C TRP A 301 9.24 1.92 9.33
N PHE A 302 10.31 2.32 10.03
CA PHE A 302 10.82 1.65 11.23
C PHE A 302 10.98 2.60 12.42
N VAL A 303 10.04 3.54 12.60
CA VAL A 303 10.07 4.44 13.76
C VAL A 303 10.05 3.62 15.07
N GLY A 304 10.94 3.97 16.00
CA GLY A 304 11.14 3.23 17.24
C GLY A 304 11.78 1.83 17.09
N LYS A 305 12.18 1.44 15.87
CA LYS A 305 12.72 0.11 15.55
C LYS A 305 14.06 0.20 14.80
N GLN A 306 15.02 0.99 15.33
CA GLN A 306 16.28 1.34 14.67
C GLN A 306 17.12 0.12 14.24
N LYS A 307 17.24 -0.90 15.10
CA LYS A 307 17.96 -2.15 14.75
C LYS A 307 17.32 -2.87 13.55
N LYS A 308 15.98 -2.88 13.47
CA LYS A 308 15.24 -3.48 12.34
C LYS A 308 15.43 -2.65 11.07
N ALA A 309 15.39 -1.32 11.20
CA ALA A 309 15.65 -0.37 10.11
C ALA A 309 17.04 -0.60 9.50
N GLU A 310 18.06 -0.72 10.35
CA GLU A 310 19.45 -0.90 9.92
C GLU A 310 19.68 -2.26 9.25
N LYS A 311 19.07 -3.33 9.78
CA LYS A 311 19.11 -4.64 9.13
C LYS A 311 18.47 -4.60 7.74
N PHE A 312 17.28 -4.02 7.65
CA PHE A 312 16.54 -3.88 6.39
C PHE A 312 17.34 -3.09 5.36
N ILE A 313 17.90 -1.93 5.73
CA ILE A 313 18.58 -1.07 4.77
C ILE A 313 19.91 -1.64 4.29
N LYS A 314 20.65 -2.36 5.14
CA LYS A 314 21.86 -3.10 4.73
C LYS A 314 21.56 -4.17 3.67
N GLU A 315 20.39 -4.81 3.74
CA GLU A 315 19.96 -5.77 2.71
C GLU A 315 19.67 -5.08 1.37
N GLN A 316 19.06 -3.89 1.40
CA GLN A 316 18.84 -3.09 0.19
C GLN A 316 20.16 -2.64 -0.43
N GLU A 317 21.13 -2.20 0.38
CA GLU A 317 22.49 -1.83 -0.08
C GLU A 317 23.24 -2.98 -0.76
N ARG A 318 23.19 -4.19 -0.16
CA ARG A 318 23.77 -5.39 -0.78
C ARG A 318 23.10 -5.72 -2.11
N THR A 319 21.76 -5.59 -2.16
CA THR A 319 20.97 -5.90 -3.34
C THR A 319 21.27 -4.92 -4.48
N ILE A 320 21.28 -3.61 -4.22
CA ILE A 320 21.56 -2.63 -5.26
C ILE A 320 23.00 -2.74 -5.76
N THR A 321 23.97 -2.95 -4.87
CA THR A 321 25.37 -3.16 -5.26
C THR A 321 25.51 -4.32 -6.25
N ARG A 322 24.85 -5.46 -5.94
CA ARG A 322 24.85 -6.64 -6.82
C ARG A 322 24.16 -6.37 -8.16
N ILE A 323 23.01 -5.70 -8.15
CA ILE A 323 22.28 -5.38 -9.38
C ILE A 323 23.13 -4.46 -10.26
N LEU A 324 23.69 -3.38 -9.71
CA LEU A 324 24.49 -2.43 -10.47
C LEU A 324 25.75 -3.08 -11.04
N LYS A 325 26.45 -3.90 -10.26
CA LYS A 325 27.63 -4.65 -10.74
C LYS A 325 27.28 -5.60 -11.89
N LYS A 326 26.21 -6.39 -11.73
CA LYS A 326 25.74 -7.35 -12.75
C LYS A 326 25.40 -6.69 -14.09
N HIS A 327 24.96 -5.42 -14.06
CA HIS A 327 24.50 -4.69 -15.23
C HIS A 327 25.51 -3.65 -15.74
N ASN A 328 26.76 -3.70 -15.25
CA ASN A 328 27.83 -2.76 -15.59
C ASN A 328 27.47 -1.29 -15.32
N CYS A 329 26.70 -1.06 -14.26
CA CYS A 329 26.23 0.23 -13.80
C CYS A 329 26.89 0.67 -12.49
N SER A 330 27.87 -0.05 -11.95
CA SER A 330 28.56 0.37 -10.71
C SER A 330 29.20 1.75 -10.79
#